data_AF-A0A0J8U9V6-F1
#
_entry.id   AF-A0A0J8U9V6-F1
#
_cell.length_a   1.000
_cell.length_b   1.000
_cell.length_c   1.000
_cell.angle_alpha   90.00
_cell.angle_beta   90.00
_cell.angle_gamma   90.00
#
_symmetry.space_group_name_H-M   'P 1'
#
loop_
_entity.id
_entity.type
_entity.pdbx_description
1 polymer ?
#
loop_
_entity_poly.entity_id
_entity_poly.type
_entity_poly.pdbx_seq_one_letter_code
_entity_poly.pdbx_strand_id
1 'polypeptide(L)'
;MSTTTEFSELHNLIGDMRRCVTTLASKYGDSPAMRRVMNDAERILNDIDRLDIDAEELEMRHGVTRQQPAREKIGIPDTQYGREFWQDVADEGLGGYR
;
A
#
# COMPACT_ATOMS: atom_id res chain seq x y z
N MET A 1 -24.72 -13.27 -3.84
CA MET A 1 -23.85 -12.55 -2.88
C MET A 1 -23.72 -11.12 -3.38
N SER A 2 -23.69 -10.13 -2.49
CA SER A 2 -23.41 -8.74 -2.88
C SER A 2 -21.91 -8.53 -2.91
N THR A 3 -21.40 -7.73 -3.85
CA THR A 3 -19.97 -7.41 -3.99
C THR A 3 -19.36 -6.89 -2.68
N THR A 4 -20.09 -6.04 -1.95
CA THR A 4 -19.68 -5.54 -0.62
C THR A 4 -19.44 -6.65 0.41
N THR A 5 -20.17 -7.77 0.32
CA THR A 5 -19.99 -8.91 1.23
C THR A 5 -18.69 -9.66 0.91
N GLU A 6 -18.38 -9.87 -0.38
CA GLU A 6 -17.16 -10.54 -0.84
C GLU A 6 -15.90 -9.75 -0.44
N PHE A 7 -15.96 -8.42 -0.56
CA PHE A 7 -14.88 -7.53 -0.13
C PHE A 7 -14.66 -7.53 1.40
N SER A 8 -15.75 -7.56 2.17
CA SER A 8 -15.67 -7.74 3.63
C SER A 8 -15.02 -9.07 4.02
N GLU A 9 -15.36 -10.16 3.33
CA GLU A 9 -14.74 -11.47 3.53
C GLU A 9 -13.24 -11.45 3.20
N LEU A 10 -12.85 -10.79 2.11
CA LEU A 10 -11.45 -10.61 1.72
C LEU A 10 -10.64 -9.87 2.81
N HIS A 11 -11.14 -8.73 3.30
CA HIS A 11 -10.45 -7.98 4.35
C HIS A 11 -10.32 -8.77 5.67
N ASN A 12 -11.33 -9.57 6.02
CA ASN A 12 -11.24 -10.46 7.18
C ASN A 12 -10.12 -11.50 6.98
N LEU A 13 -10.03 -12.12 5.80
CA LEU A 13 -8.99 -13.10 5.49
C LEU A 13 -7.58 -12.49 5.51
N ILE A 14 -7.41 -11.29 4.95
CA ILE A 14 -6.16 -10.51 5.00
C ILE A 14 -5.76 -10.26 6.46
N GLY A 15 -6.72 -9.79 7.28
CA GLY A 15 -6.50 -9.53 8.71
C GLY A 15 -6.09 -10.77 9.50
N ASP A 16 -6.75 -11.91 9.25
CA ASP A 16 -6.44 -13.18 9.89
C ASP A 16 -5.07 -13.72 9.49
N MET A 17 -4.71 -13.61 8.20
CA MET A 17 -3.41 -14.02 7.69
C MET A 17 -2.29 -13.19 8.30
N ARG A 18 -2.46 -11.85 8.36
CA ARG A 18 -1.49 -10.95 9.01
C ARG A 18 -1.26 -11.33 10.48
N ARG A 19 -2.34 -11.59 11.23
CA ARG A 19 -2.27 -12.02 12.64
C ARG A 19 -1.54 -13.35 12.80
N CYS A 20 -1.85 -14.33 11.95
CA CYS A 20 -1.22 -15.65 11.96
C CYS A 20 0.29 -15.55 11.73
N VAL A 21 0.71 -14.82 10.69
CA VAL A 21 2.13 -14.68 10.33
C VAL A 21 2.91 -13.88 11.36
N THR A 22 2.31 -12.83 11.94
CA THR A 22 2.92 -12.07 13.05
C THR A 22 3.15 -12.96 14.27
N THR A 23 2.17 -13.80 14.60
CA THR A 23 2.27 -14.77 15.70
C THR A 23 3.39 -15.78 15.44
N LEU A 24 3.48 -16.30 14.20
CA LEU A 24 4.55 -17.20 13.77
C LEU A 24 5.94 -16.55 13.92
N ALA A 25 6.12 -15.31 13.44
CA ALA A 25 7.38 -14.60 13.56
C ALA A 25 7.79 -14.37 15.03
N SER A 26 6.84 -14.08 15.92
CA SER A 26 7.10 -13.80 17.33
C SER A 26 7.44 -15.02 18.20
N LYS A 27 7.04 -16.23 17.78
CA LYS A 27 7.02 -17.42 18.66
C LYS A 27 8.30 -18.25 18.69
N TYR A 28 9.19 -18.11 17.72
CA TYR A 28 10.29 -19.06 17.55
C TYR A 28 11.66 -18.34 17.52
N GLY A 29 12.65 -18.95 18.18
CA GLY A 29 13.95 -18.34 18.46
C GLY A 29 15.05 -18.56 17.41
N ASP A 30 16.29 -18.23 17.77
CA ASP A 30 17.42 -18.09 16.83
C ASP A 30 18.11 -19.42 16.48
N SER A 31 17.52 -20.18 15.57
CA SER A 31 18.22 -21.26 14.84
C SER A 31 18.33 -20.90 13.35
N PRO A 32 19.32 -21.42 12.60
CA PRO A 32 19.42 -21.15 11.16
C PRO A 32 18.17 -21.55 10.36
N ALA A 33 17.49 -22.62 10.76
CA ALA A 33 16.22 -23.02 10.16
C ALA A 33 15.11 -22.00 10.47
N MET A 34 15.07 -21.52 11.71
CA MET A 34 14.05 -20.55 12.12
C MET A 34 14.29 -19.14 11.54
N ARG A 35 15.55 -18.74 11.33
CA ARG A 35 15.88 -17.50 10.61
C ARG A 35 15.32 -17.48 9.19
N ARG A 36 15.32 -18.62 8.49
CA ARG A 36 14.65 -18.73 7.17
C ARG A 36 13.14 -18.57 7.28
N VAL A 37 12.53 -19.22 8.26
CA VAL A 37 11.07 -19.10 8.51
C VAL A 37 10.69 -17.65 8.87
N MET A 38 11.49 -16.96 9.68
CA MET A 38 11.26 -15.53 9.98
C MET A 38 11.38 -14.67 8.72
N ASN A 39 12.39 -14.90 7.87
CA ASN A 39 12.53 -14.15 6.63
C ASN A 39 11.36 -14.40 5.66
N ASP A 40 10.90 -15.65 5.55
CA ASP A 40 9.71 -15.98 4.76
C ASP A 40 8.45 -15.32 5.35
N ALA A 41 8.31 -15.29 6.68
CA ALA A 41 7.20 -14.60 7.35
C ALA A 41 7.21 -13.09 7.11
N GLU A 42 8.37 -12.43 7.20
CA GLU A 42 8.53 -11.01 6.87
C GLU A 42 8.19 -10.73 5.41
N ARG A 43 8.63 -11.58 4.47
CA ARG A 43 8.27 -11.44 3.05
C ARG A 43 6.77 -11.56 2.85
N ILE A 44 6.13 -12.55 3.47
CA ILE A 44 4.68 -12.74 3.41
C ILE A 44 3.93 -11.54 3.99
N LEU A 45 4.42 -10.92 5.08
CA LEU A 45 3.81 -9.70 5.62
C LEU A 45 3.82 -8.55 4.61
N ASN A 46 4.94 -8.33 3.91
CA ASN A 46 5.01 -7.32 2.85
C ASN A 46 4.05 -7.64 1.70
N ASP A 47 3.91 -8.92 1.34
CA ASP A 47 2.99 -9.35 0.29
C ASP A 47 1.52 -9.15 0.72
N ILE A 48 1.20 -9.36 2.00
CA ILE A 48 -0.12 -9.08 2.57
C ILE A 48 -0.43 -7.58 2.54
N ASP A 49 0.52 -6.74 2.91
CA ASP A 49 0.34 -5.27 2.87
C ASP A 49 0.09 -4.79 1.43
N ARG A 50 0.76 -5.38 0.44
CA ARG A 50 0.50 -5.13 -0.99
C ARG A 50 -0.88 -5.60 -1.41
N LEU A 51 -1.28 -6.79 -0.97
CA LEU A 51 -2.60 -7.33 -1.29
C LEU A 51 -3.73 -6.47 -0.72
N ASP A 52 -3.56 -5.87 0.46
CA ASP A 52 -4.53 -4.94 1.05
C ASP A 52 -4.69 -3.68 0.18
N ILE A 53 -3.58 -3.12 -0.33
CA ILE A 53 -3.61 -1.99 -1.27
C ILE A 53 -4.33 -2.37 -2.58
N ASP A 54 -4.01 -3.53 -3.15
CA ASP A 54 -4.63 -4.01 -4.38
C ASP A 54 -6.14 -4.27 -4.19
N ALA A 55 -6.54 -4.78 -3.01
CA ALA A 55 -7.94 -4.98 -2.65
C ALA A 55 -8.70 -3.65 -2.53
N GLU A 56 -8.11 -2.65 -1.86
CA GLU A 56 -8.67 -1.30 -1.78
C GLU A 56 -8.83 -0.68 -3.19
N GLU A 57 -7.84 -0.82 -4.06
CA GLU A 57 -7.91 -0.33 -5.45
C GLU A 57 -9.04 -1.03 -6.22
N LEU A 58 -9.18 -2.35 -6.06
CA LEU A 58 -10.24 -3.12 -6.69
C LEU A 58 -11.62 -2.67 -6.22
N GLU A 59 -11.81 -2.45 -4.92
CA GLU A 59 -13.06 -1.89 -4.37
C GLU A 59 -13.44 -0.55 -4.99
N MET A 60 -12.45 0.35 -5.12
CA MET A 60 -12.65 1.67 -5.74
C MET A 60 -13.12 1.54 -7.18
N ARG A 61 -12.52 0.63 -7.97
CA ARG A 61 -12.92 0.36 -9.36
C ARG A 61 -14.34 -0.21 -9.47
N HIS A 62 -14.78 -0.95 -8.47
CA HIS A 62 -16.14 -1.51 -8.41
C HIS A 62 -17.17 -0.58 -7.76
N GLY A 63 -16.79 0.65 -7.38
CA GLY A 63 -17.70 1.61 -6.74
C GLY A 63 -18.18 1.16 -5.36
N VAL A 64 -17.47 0.22 -4.73
CA VAL A 64 -17.80 -0.33 -3.40
C VAL A 64 -17.33 0.60 -2.29
N THR A 65 -16.54 1.63 -2.62
CA THR A 65 -15.91 2.59 -1.69
C THR A 65 -16.82 2.92 -0.51
N ARG A 66 -16.51 2.28 0.63
CA ARG A 66 -16.95 2.76 1.94
C ARG A 66 -16.51 4.20 2.00
N GLN A 67 -17.44 5.16 2.14
CA GLN A 67 -17.08 6.56 2.24
C GLN A 67 -16.15 6.72 3.45
N GLN A 68 -14.83 6.69 3.20
CA GLN A 68 -13.88 7.15 4.18
C GLN A 68 -14.24 8.62 4.40
N PRO A 69 -14.40 9.08 5.66
CA PRO A 69 -14.64 10.48 5.92
C PRO A 69 -13.54 11.23 5.18
N ALA A 70 -13.94 12.07 4.23
CA ALA A 70 -13.01 12.75 3.34
C ALA A 70 -11.93 13.39 4.22
N ARG A 71 -10.70 12.87 4.16
CA ARG A 71 -9.57 13.54 4.80
C ARG A 71 -9.59 14.97 4.28
N GLU A 72 -9.39 15.92 5.20
CA GLU A 72 -9.36 17.34 4.86
C GLU A 72 -8.42 17.54 3.67
N LYS A 73 -9.00 17.91 2.52
CA LYS A 73 -8.25 18.08 1.29
C LYS A 73 -7.55 19.43 1.37
N ILE A 74 -6.23 19.43 1.20
CA ILE A 74 -5.48 20.67 1.04
C ILE A 74 -5.86 21.25 -0.33
N GLY A 75 -6.50 22.42 -0.34
CA GLY A 75 -6.80 23.13 -1.58
C GLY A 75 -5.51 23.62 -2.21
N ILE A 76 -5.19 23.12 -3.40
CA ILE A 76 -4.10 23.65 -4.22
C ILE A 76 -4.68 24.78 -5.09
N PRO A 77 -4.17 26.02 -4.98
CA PRO A 77 -4.64 27.11 -5.82
C PRO A 77 -4.31 26.87 -7.30
N ASP A 78 -5.26 27.11 -8.20
CA ASP A 78 -5.06 27.07 -9.66
C ASP A 78 -4.29 28.29 -10.21
N THR A 79 -3.76 29.14 -9.33
CA THR A 79 -2.95 30.30 -9.73
C THR A 79 -1.66 29.83 -10.39
N GLN A 80 -1.34 30.38 -11.56
CA GLN A 80 -0.08 30.09 -12.23
C GLN A 80 1.12 30.42 -11.32
N TYR A 81 2.10 29.52 -11.28
CA TYR A 81 3.37 29.79 -10.63
C TYR A 81 4.12 30.91 -11.38
N GLY A 82 4.77 31.81 -10.62
CA GLY A 82 5.63 32.83 -11.19
C GLY A 82 6.77 32.20 -12.00
N ARG A 83 7.19 32.85 -13.09
CA ARG A 83 8.28 32.32 -13.94
C ARG A 83 9.59 32.15 -13.20
N GLU A 84 9.88 33.03 -12.26
CA GLU A 84 10.99 32.96 -11.30
C GLU A 84 11.04 31.64 -10.50
N PHE A 85 9.92 30.96 -10.30
CA PHE A 85 9.90 29.63 -9.65
C PHE A 85 10.69 28.57 -10.45
N TRP A 86 10.79 28.75 -11.77
CA TRP A 86 11.40 27.80 -12.69
C TRP A 86 12.79 28.22 -13.20
N GLN A 87 13.28 29.42 -12.85
CA GLN A 87 14.48 30.01 -13.46
C GLN A 87 15.80 29.36 -13.04
N ASP A 88 15.89 28.85 -11.80
CA ASP A 88 17.11 28.25 -11.24
C ASP A 88 17.02 26.72 -11.10
N VAL A 89 15.95 26.11 -11.62
CA VAL A 89 15.83 24.67 -11.70
C VAL A 89 16.65 24.24 -12.90
N ALA A 90 17.95 24.00 -12.69
CA ALA A 90 18.84 23.49 -13.71
C ALA A 90 18.17 22.28 -14.37
N ASP A 91 17.96 22.36 -15.68
CA ASP A 91 17.70 21.23 -16.55
C ASP A 91 18.98 20.38 -16.60
N GLU A 92 19.32 19.72 -15.49
CA GLU A 92 20.11 18.49 -15.54
C GLU A 92 19.23 17.44 -16.21
N GLY A 93 19.12 17.60 -17.54
CA GLY A 93 18.32 16.78 -18.41
C GLY A 93 18.70 15.33 -18.22
N LEU A 94 17.73 14.52 -17.78
CA LEU A 94 17.83 13.07 -17.87
C LEU A 94 17.77 12.68 -19.35
N GLY A 95 18.94 12.71 -19.97
CA GLY A 95 19.42 11.89 -21.10
C GLY A 95 18.41 11.47 -22.16
N GLY A 96 18.21 12.31 -23.17
CA GLY A 96 17.81 11.87 -24.50
C GLY A 96 19.03 11.80 -25.41
N TYR A 97 19.81 10.71 -25.35
CA TYR A 97 20.83 10.46 -26.37
C TYR A 97 20.15 9.99 -27.66
N ARG A 98 20.48 10.68 -28.76
CA ARG A 98 20.03 10.38 -30.14
C ARG A 98 20.60 9.08 -30.66
#